data_AF-A0A2A4K320-F1
#
_entry.id   AF-A0A2A4K320-F1
#
_cell.length_a   1.000
_cell.length_b   1.000
_cell.length_c   1.000
_cell.angle_alpha   90.00
_cell.angle_beta   90.00
_cell.angle_gamma   90.00
#
_symmetry.space_group_name_H-M   'P 1'
#
loop_
_entity.id
_entity.type
_entity.pdbx_description
1 polymer ?
#
loop_
_entity_poly.entity_id
_entity_poly.type
_entity_poly.pdbx_seq_one_letter_code
_entity_poly.pdbx_strand_id
1 'polypeptide(L)'
;MRNTGSTDKQVCATVVKELRMNITADELERELQDLSQSKLPQAPLQKGAERLLQHLYEKGIKFALATNSSRRAVRLHMAAKPKIFGLFHHMCLVFEDSIIGLEAGVAAGMQVVMTPPKRLPPKYSRKATLVLKSLQDFKPEYFGLPPFSDEFKRRPKV
;
A
#
# COMPACT_ATOMS: atom_id res chain seq x y z
N MET A 1 20.80 0.33 11.57
CA MET A 1 19.49 1.01 11.78
C MET A 1 18.35 0.08 11.35
N ARG A 2 17.24 0.03 12.10
CA ARG A 2 15.96 -0.52 11.59
C ARG A 2 15.12 0.66 11.10
N ASN A 3 14.87 0.72 9.79
CA ASN A 3 14.05 1.76 9.14
C ASN A 3 12.69 1.21 8.70
N THR A 4 12.02 0.45 9.57
CA THR A 4 10.68 -0.07 9.30
C THR A 4 9.67 1.08 9.28
N GLY A 5 8.97 1.29 8.16
CA GLY A 5 7.91 2.31 8.02
C GLY A 5 8.35 3.67 7.47
N SER A 6 9.58 3.82 6.97
CA SER A 6 10.05 5.03 6.28
C SER A 6 9.90 4.90 4.77
N THR A 7 9.60 6.00 4.07
CA THR A 7 9.57 6.03 2.60
C THR A 7 10.97 5.94 2.00
N ASP A 8 11.11 5.40 0.78
CA ASP A 8 12.40 5.32 0.07
C ASP A 8 13.11 6.67 0.05
N LYS A 9 12.38 7.76 -0.18
CA LYS A 9 12.93 9.12 -0.17
C LYS A 9 13.45 9.57 1.20
N GLN A 10 12.74 9.24 2.29
CA GLN A 10 13.21 9.52 3.65
C GLN A 10 14.43 8.67 4.00
N VAL A 11 14.45 7.41 3.58
CA VAL A 11 15.61 6.53 3.75
C VAL A 11 16.81 7.10 2.99
N CYS A 12 16.64 7.49 1.73
CA CYS A 12 17.71 8.09 0.92
C CYS A 12 18.25 9.39 1.55
N ALA A 13 17.35 10.29 1.99
CA ALA A 13 17.75 11.53 2.63
C ALA A 13 18.52 11.30 3.95
N THR A 14 18.07 10.34 4.77
CA THR A 14 18.77 9.97 6.00
C THR A 14 20.13 9.34 5.71
N VAL A 15 20.20 8.41 4.74
CA VAL A 15 21.44 7.71 4.37
C VAL A 15 22.48 8.68 3.81
N VAL A 16 22.10 9.54 2.87
CA VAL A 16 23.00 10.56 2.30
C VAL A 16 23.54 11.48 3.40
N LYS A 17 22.66 11.93 4.31
CA LYS A 17 23.02 12.84 5.40
C LYS A 17 23.92 12.18 6.45
N GLU A 18 23.58 10.99 6.91
CA GLU A 18 24.29 10.32 8.02
C GLU A 18 25.63 9.73 7.57
N LEU A 19 25.66 9.14 6.37
CA LEU A 19 26.89 8.58 5.81
C LEU A 19 27.74 9.62 5.08
N ARG A 20 27.29 10.89 5.02
CA ARG A 20 27.95 12.01 4.32
C ARG A 20 28.34 11.64 2.89
N MET A 21 27.38 11.09 2.15
CA MET A 21 27.62 10.64 0.77
C MET A 21 27.82 11.85 -0.16
N ASN A 22 28.64 11.68 -1.20
CA ASN A 22 28.87 12.70 -2.24
C ASN A 22 27.79 12.69 -3.34
N ILE A 23 26.60 12.19 -3.05
CA ILE A 23 25.46 12.13 -3.98
C ILE A 23 24.23 12.71 -3.31
N THR A 24 23.30 13.20 -4.11
CA THR A 24 22.00 13.70 -3.60
C THR A 24 21.06 12.55 -3.27
N ALA A 25 20.05 12.82 -2.42
CA ALA A 25 19.03 11.84 -2.10
C ALA A 25 18.24 11.36 -3.33
N ASP A 26 18.02 12.25 -4.31
CA ASP A 26 17.30 11.92 -5.55
C ASP A 26 18.17 11.06 -6.50
N GLU A 27 19.49 11.24 -6.51
CA GLU A 27 20.42 10.35 -7.26
C GLU A 27 20.47 8.97 -6.63
N LEU A 28 20.58 8.89 -5.29
CA LEU A 28 20.52 7.62 -4.57
C LEU A 28 19.18 6.91 -4.77
N GLU A 29 18.07 7.66 -4.78
CA GLU A 29 16.75 7.11 -5.03
C GLU A 29 16.66 6.48 -6.44
N ARG A 30 17.22 7.13 -7.46
CA ARG A 30 17.28 6.57 -8.83
C ARG A 30 18.08 5.28 -8.89
N GLU A 31 19.27 5.23 -8.30
CA GLU A 31 20.08 4.01 -8.29
C GLU A 31 19.40 2.86 -7.52
N LEU A 32 18.79 3.16 -6.38
CA LEU A 32 18.02 2.17 -5.60
C LEU A 32 16.80 1.68 -6.38
N GLN A 33 16.17 2.53 -7.17
CA GLN A 33 15.05 2.15 -8.03
C GLN A 33 15.48 1.16 -9.11
N ASP A 34 16.59 1.43 -9.80
CA ASP A 34 17.11 0.57 -10.86
C ASP A 34 17.58 -0.79 -10.30
N LEU A 35 18.27 -0.75 -9.16
CA LEU A 35 18.68 -1.96 -8.45
C LEU A 35 17.46 -2.77 -7.99
N SER A 36 16.45 -2.10 -7.43
CA SER A 36 15.20 -2.75 -7.02
C SER A 36 14.48 -3.42 -8.18
N GLN A 37 14.50 -2.82 -9.37
CA GLN A 37 13.88 -3.40 -10.56
C GLN A 37 14.52 -4.73 -10.98
N SER A 38 15.84 -4.85 -10.82
CA SER A 38 16.55 -6.10 -11.15
C SER A 38 16.50 -7.16 -10.04
N LYS A 39 16.50 -6.74 -8.76
CA LYS A 39 16.62 -7.64 -7.60
C LYS A 39 15.28 -8.09 -7.01
N LEU A 40 14.27 -7.22 -6.93
CA LEU A 40 12.97 -7.57 -6.33
C LEU A 40 12.25 -8.75 -7.02
N PRO A 41 12.26 -8.89 -8.35
CA PRO A 41 11.69 -10.06 -9.01
C PRO A 41 12.27 -11.38 -8.50
N GLN A 42 13.57 -11.38 -8.20
CA GLN A 42 14.34 -12.55 -7.76
C GLN A 42 14.24 -12.84 -6.26
N ALA A 43 13.62 -11.94 -5.48
CA ALA A 43 13.49 -12.12 -4.04
C ALA A 43 12.76 -13.45 -3.74
N PRO A 44 13.37 -14.38 -2.96
CA PRO A 44 12.77 -15.66 -2.65
C PRO A 44 11.58 -15.49 -1.71
N LEU A 45 10.63 -16.42 -1.78
CA LEU A 45 9.58 -16.52 -0.76
C LEU A 45 10.20 -16.96 0.57
N GLN A 46 9.57 -16.54 1.67
CA GLN A 46 9.89 -17.10 2.97
C GLN A 46 9.59 -18.61 2.99
N LYS A 47 10.42 -19.38 3.70
CA LYS A 47 10.24 -20.83 3.84
C LYS A 47 8.84 -21.13 4.40
N GLY A 48 8.06 -21.94 3.66
CA GLY A 48 6.70 -22.32 4.05
C GLY A 48 5.59 -21.34 3.67
N ALA A 49 5.91 -20.16 3.12
CA ALA A 49 4.90 -19.18 2.71
C ALA A 49 3.97 -19.73 1.63
N GLU A 50 4.53 -20.37 0.59
CA GLU A 50 3.73 -20.99 -0.48
C GLU A 50 2.79 -22.08 0.06
N ARG A 51 3.31 -22.99 0.89
CA ARG A 51 2.52 -24.06 1.52
C ARG A 51 1.35 -23.51 2.33
N LEU A 52 1.57 -22.43 3.08
CA LEU A 52 0.51 -21.77 3.87
C LEU A 52 -0.56 -21.16 2.96
N LEU A 53 -0.15 -20.40 1.94
CA LEU A 53 -1.10 -19.74 1.03
C LEU A 53 -1.94 -20.75 0.25
N GLN A 54 -1.34 -21.85 -0.21
CA GLN A 54 -2.04 -22.96 -0.86
C GLN A 54 -3.08 -23.58 0.08
N HIS A 55 -2.68 -23.89 1.33
CA HIS A 55 -3.59 -24.47 2.31
C HIS A 55 -4.80 -23.57 2.62
N LEU A 56 -4.57 -22.27 2.84
CA LEU A 56 -5.65 -21.31 3.09
C LEU A 56 -6.61 -21.22 1.90
N TYR A 57 -6.06 -21.24 0.67
CA TYR A 57 -6.84 -21.22 -0.56
C TYR A 57 -7.70 -22.49 -0.71
N GLU A 58 -7.10 -23.67 -0.57
CA GLU A 58 -7.79 -24.98 -0.66
C GLU A 58 -8.89 -25.15 0.40
N LYS A 59 -8.71 -24.56 1.59
CA LYS A 59 -9.70 -24.56 2.67
C LYS A 59 -10.77 -23.48 2.52
N GLY A 60 -10.74 -22.69 1.46
CA GLY A 60 -11.70 -21.61 1.21
C GLY A 60 -11.61 -20.45 2.23
N ILE A 61 -10.51 -20.37 3.00
CA ILE A 61 -10.29 -19.30 3.97
C ILE A 61 -9.94 -18.04 3.19
N LYS A 62 -10.62 -16.92 3.48
CA LYS A 62 -10.36 -15.63 2.82
C LYS A 62 -9.14 -14.95 3.44
N PHE A 63 -8.21 -14.53 2.61
CA PHE A 63 -7.02 -13.78 3.01
C PHE A 63 -6.61 -12.80 1.91
N ALA A 64 -5.88 -11.76 2.31
CA ALA A 64 -5.47 -10.65 1.47
C ALA A 64 -3.99 -10.31 1.68
N LEU A 65 -3.38 -9.66 0.69
CA LEU A 65 -2.02 -9.14 0.79
C LEU A 65 -2.04 -7.68 1.27
N ALA A 66 -1.27 -7.40 2.30
CA ALA A 66 -0.98 -6.05 2.79
C ALA A 66 0.54 -5.80 2.65
N THR A 67 0.95 -4.73 1.96
CA THR A 67 2.38 -4.43 1.76
C THR A 67 2.67 -2.95 1.65
N ASN A 68 3.63 -2.43 2.41
CA ASN A 68 4.04 -1.01 2.38
C ASN A 68 4.95 -0.67 1.19
N SER A 69 5.15 -1.63 0.29
CA SER A 69 5.94 -1.47 -0.92
C SER A 69 5.20 -0.59 -1.94
N SER A 70 5.98 0.16 -2.74
CA SER A 70 5.40 0.98 -3.80
C SER A 70 4.58 0.16 -4.79
N ARG A 71 3.57 0.76 -5.43
CA ARG A 71 2.74 0.08 -6.45
C ARG A 71 3.57 -0.51 -7.59
N ARG A 72 4.71 0.10 -7.91
CA ARG A 72 5.67 -0.42 -8.90
C ARG A 72 6.34 -1.70 -8.41
N ALA A 73 6.84 -1.73 -7.17
CA ALA A 73 7.41 -2.92 -6.55
C ALA A 73 6.40 -4.07 -6.44
N VAL A 74 5.16 -3.77 -6.05
CA VAL A 74 4.07 -4.77 -6.01
C VAL A 74 3.84 -5.37 -7.40
N ARG A 75 3.76 -4.54 -8.46
CA ARG A 75 3.60 -5.04 -9.84
C ARG A 75 4.75 -5.94 -10.29
N LEU A 76 5.99 -5.58 -9.95
CA LEU A 76 7.16 -6.42 -10.27
C LEU A 76 7.10 -7.77 -9.55
N HIS A 77 6.70 -7.80 -8.27
CA HIS A 77 6.52 -9.06 -7.54
C HIS A 77 5.36 -9.90 -8.07
N MET A 78 4.24 -9.27 -8.46
CA MET A 78 3.10 -9.94 -9.08
C MET A 78 3.49 -10.58 -10.41
N ALA A 79 4.16 -9.84 -11.29
CA ALA A 79 4.61 -10.33 -12.59
C ALA A 79 5.62 -11.48 -12.44
N ALA A 80 6.50 -11.41 -11.44
CA ALA A 80 7.49 -12.44 -11.18
C ALA A 80 6.91 -13.71 -10.54
N LYS A 81 5.77 -13.62 -9.82
CA LYS A 81 5.20 -14.72 -9.03
C LYS A 81 3.68 -14.83 -9.20
N PRO A 82 3.16 -14.93 -10.44
CA PRO A 82 1.72 -14.83 -10.72
C PRO A 82 0.91 -15.92 -9.99
N LYS A 83 1.47 -17.14 -9.85
CA LYS A 83 0.82 -18.25 -9.14
C LYS A 83 0.57 -17.94 -7.67
N ILE A 84 1.51 -17.31 -6.99
CA ILE A 84 1.41 -16.97 -5.57
C ILE A 84 0.45 -15.79 -5.37
N PHE A 85 0.57 -14.76 -6.22
CA PHE A 85 -0.30 -13.60 -6.10
C PHE A 85 -1.75 -13.90 -6.50
N GLY A 86 -1.96 -14.89 -7.36
CA GLY A 86 -3.28 -15.41 -7.69
C GLY A 86 -3.98 -16.15 -6.54
N LEU A 87 -3.26 -16.47 -5.44
CA LEU A 87 -3.87 -17.07 -4.25
C LEU A 87 -4.58 -16.02 -3.37
N PHE A 88 -4.18 -14.75 -3.48
CA PHE A 88 -4.87 -13.68 -2.76
C PHE A 88 -6.20 -13.39 -3.43
N HIS A 89 -7.27 -13.49 -2.65
CA HIS A 89 -8.62 -13.26 -3.15
C HIS A 89 -8.84 -11.77 -3.49
N HIS A 90 -8.23 -10.86 -2.71
CA HIS A 90 -8.42 -9.41 -2.87
C HIS A 90 -7.15 -8.62 -2.54
N MET A 91 -6.97 -7.49 -3.23
CA MET A 91 -6.16 -6.36 -2.76
C MET A 91 -7.09 -5.43 -1.98
N CYS A 92 -6.78 -5.17 -0.71
CA CYS A 92 -7.71 -4.43 0.16
C CYS A 92 -7.51 -2.91 0.08
N LEU A 93 -8.63 -2.19 -0.05
CA LEU A 93 -8.74 -0.75 0.18
C LEU A 93 -9.34 -0.56 1.58
N VAL A 94 -8.63 0.14 2.46
CA VAL A 94 -9.06 0.40 3.84
C VAL A 94 -9.85 1.69 3.90
N PHE A 95 -11.01 1.67 4.55
CA PHE A 95 -11.76 2.87 4.92
C PHE A 95 -11.65 3.04 6.43
N GLU A 96 -11.18 4.20 6.87
CA GLU A 96 -10.93 4.47 8.29
C GLU A 96 -11.32 5.90 8.67
N ASP A 97 -11.79 6.08 9.89
CA ASP A 97 -12.13 7.39 10.47
C ASP A 97 -11.23 7.73 11.68
N SER A 98 -10.38 6.79 12.10
CA SER A 98 -9.48 6.93 13.24
C SER A 98 -8.00 7.06 12.81
N ILE A 99 -7.22 7.80 13.60
CA ILE A 99 -5.77 7.91 13.36
C ILE A 99 -5.09 6.55 13.59
N ILE A 100 -5.55 5.77 14.57
CA ILE A 100 -4.99 4.45 14.89
C ILE A 100 -5.16 3.51 13.71
N GLY A 101 -6.36 3.44 13.14
CA GLY A 101 -6.63 2.61 11.97
C GLY A 101 -5.95 3.11 10.70
N LEU A 102 -5.84 4.44 10.52
CA LEU A 102 -5.01 5.01 9.46
C LEU A 102 -3.55 4.54 9.57
N GLU A 103 -2.96 4.63 10.76
CA GLU A 103 -1.57 4.20 10.97
C GLU A 103 -1.41 2.69 10.82
N ALA A 104 -2.39 1.89 11.24
CA ALA A 104 -2.39 0.44 11.02
C ALA A 104 -2.46 0.09 9.54
N GLY A 105 -3.39 0.69 8.79
CA GLY A 105 -3.55 0.47 7.35
C GLY A 105 -2.31 0.91 6.56
N VAL A 106 -1.73 2.07 6.92
CA VAL A 106 -0.49 2.59 6.31
C VAL A 106 0.71 1.73 6.69
N ALA A 107 0.82 1.26 7.93
CA ALA A 107 1.91 0.36 8.37
C ALA A 107 1.83 -1.01 7.69
N ALA A 108 0.61 -1.51 7.47
CA ALA A 108 0.33 -2.68 6.65
C ALA A 108 0.46 -2.38 5.14
N GLY A 109 0.64 -1.12 4.77
CA GLY A 109 0.85 -0.68 3.40
C GLY A 109 -0.34 -0.79 2.46
N MET A 110 -1.54 -0.86 3.04
CA MET A 110 -2.75 -0.77 2.27
C MET A 110 -2.99 0.66 1.79
N GLN A 111 -3.77 0.82 0.73
CA GLN A 111 -4.34 2.13 0.43
C GLN A 111 -5.42 2.44 1.46
N VAL A 112 -5.39 3.66 2.02
CA VAL A 112 -6.31 4.07 3.07
C VAL A 112 -7.10 5.30 2.62
N VAL A 113 -8.42 5.18 2.57
CA VAL A 113 -9.37 6.28 2.43
C VAL A 113 -9.78 6.72 3.84
N MET A 114 -9.42 7.94 4.21
CA MET A 114 -9.64 8.49 5.54
C MET A 114 -10.85 9.42 5.56
N THR A 115 -11.80 9.19 6.45
CA THR A 115 -12.96 10.06 6.71
C THR A 115 -12.95 10.54 8.16
N PRO A 116 -12.13 11.55 8.49
CA PRO A 116 -11.92 11.92 9.87
C PRO A 116 -13.14 12.68 10.44
N PRO A 117 -13.60 12.38 11.67
CA PRO A 117 -14.73 13.08 12.29
C PRO A 117 -14.39 14.53 12.69
N LYS A 118 -13.09 14.89 12.71
CA LYS A 118 -12.58 16.24 13.00
C LYS A 118 -11.49 16.61 11.98
N ARG A 119 -11.04 17.87 12.00
CA ARG A 119 -9.92 18.31 11.14
C ARG A 119 -8.67 17.47 11.44
N LEU A 120 -8.27 16.67 10.46
CA LEU A 120 -7.09 15.80 10.56
C LEU A 120 -5.81 16.67 10.48
N PRO A 121 -4.87 16.55 11.44
CA PRO A 121 -3.60 17.26 11.36
C PRO A 121 -2.83 16.92 10.07
N PRO A 122 -2.12 17.89 9.45
CA PRO A 122 -1.44 17.68 8.15
C PRO A 122 -0.47 16.49 8.12
N LYS A 123 0.14 16.16 9.27
CA LYS A 123 1.03 14.99 9.40
C LYS A 123 0.33 13.65 9.13
N TYR A 124 -0.97 13.56 9.35
CA TYR A 124 -1.76 12.35 9.12
C TYR A 124 -2.46 12.41 7.76
N SER A 125 -2.87 13.60 7.30
CA SER A 125 -3.46 13.79 5.97
C SER A 125 -2.54 13.30 4.84
N ARG A 126 -1.23 13.52 4.99
CA ARG A 126 -0.21 13.06 4.03
C ARG A 126 0.02 11.55 4.02
N LYS A 127 -0.42 10.82 5.06
CA LYS A 127 -0.29 9.37 5.15
C LYS A 127 -1.44 8.63 4.46
N ALA A 128 -2.64 9.22 4.44
CA ALA A 128 -3.80 8.64 3.77
C ALA A 128 -3.64 8.71 2.24
N THR A 129 -4.17 7.71 1.54
CA THR A 129 -4.24 7.71 0.07
C THR A 129 -5.25 8.73 -0.44
N LEU A 130 -6.38 8.86 0.25
CA LEU A 130 -7.41 9.86 -0.02
C LEU A 130 -8.04 10.30 1.31
N VAL A 131 -8.29 11.60 1.48
CA VAL A 131 -9.04 12.12 2.62
C VAL A 131 -10.37 12.67 2.11
N LEU A 132 -11.47 12.17 2.65
CA LEU A 132 -12.82 12.59 2.30
C LEU A 132 -13.49 13.27 3.49
N LYS A 133 -14.36 14.23 3.21
CA LYS A 133 -15.24 14.82 4.24
C LYS A 133 -16.37 13.87 4.60
N SER A 134 -16.83 13.08 3.62
CA SER A 134 -17.88 12.08 3.77
C SER A 134 -17.62 10.91 2.82
N LEU A 135 -18.03 9.70 3.22
CA LEU A 135 -18.03 8.55 2.31
C LEU A 135 -18.97 8.75 1.11
N GLN A 136 -19.92 9.68 1.20
CA GLN A 136 -20.77 10.08 0.09
C GLN A 136 -19.99 10.75 -1.06
N ASP A 137 -18.76 11.22 -0.80
CA ASP A 137 -17.87 11.81 -1.79
C ASP A 137 -16.93 10.77 -2.42
N PHE A 138 -16.98 9.52 -1.97
CA PHE A 138 -16.14 8.45 -2.49
C PHE A 138 -16.50 8.14 -3.95
N LYS A 139 -15.47 8.05 -4.79
CA LYS A 139 -15.58 7.69 -6.21
C LYS A 139 -14.82 6.37 -6.45
N PRO A 140 -15.53 5.24 -6.59
CA PRO A 140 -14.92 3.93 -6.77
C PRO A 140 -13.91 3.88 -7.93
N GLU A 141 -14.17 4.61 -9.00
CA GLU A 141 -13.36 4.66 -10.21
C GLU A 141 -11.92 5.18 -9.98
N TYR A 142 -11.68 5.99 -8.95
CA TYR A 142 -10.32 6.44 -8.59
C TYR A 142 -9.42 5.29 -8.14
N PHE A 143 -10.03 4.18 -7.71
CA PHE A 143 -9.35 2.98 -7.25
C PHE A 143 -9.47 1.82 -8.26
N GLY A 144 -10.00 2.08 -9.46
CA GLY A 144 -10.23 1.06 -10.49
C GLY A 144 -11.43 0.16 -10.22
N LEU A 145 -12.37 0.59 -9.36
CA LEU A 145 -13.62 -0.12 -9.08
C LEU A 145 -14.74 0.38 -10.01
N PRO A 146 -15.79 -0.43 -10.26
CA PRO A 146 -16.96 0.02 -11.02
C PRO A 146 -17.65 1.23 -10.37
N PRO A 147 -18.09 2.22 -11.16
CA PRO A 147 -18.76 3.40 -10.62
C PRO A 147 -20.12 3.04 -10.00
N PHE A 148 -20.62 3.87 -9.08
CA PHE A 148 -21.98 3.72 -8.57
C PHE A 148 -23.02 3.84 -9.70
N SER A 149 -24.05 3.00 -9.65
CA SER A 149 -25.18 3.09 -10.58
C SER A 149 -25.96 4.38 -10.37
N ASP A 150 -26.65 4.85 -11.41
CA ASP A 150 -27.45 6.08 -11.31
C ASP A 150 -28.62 5.94 -10.34
N GLU A 151 -29.15 4.73 -10.17
CA GLU A 151 -30.13 4.42 -9.12
C GLU A 151 -29.53 4.58 -7.72
N PHE A 152 -28.30 4.10 -7.50
CA PHE A 152 -27.62 4.23 -6.21
C PHE A 152 -27.32 5.70 -5.87
N LYS A 153 -26.90 6.50 -6.86
CA LYS A 153 -26.64 7.94 -6.67
C LYS A 153 -27.89 8.74 -6.26
N ARG A 154 -29.09 8.24 -6.56
CA ARG A 154 -30.38 8.86 -6.20
C ARG A 154 -30.85 8.51 -4.79
N ARG A 155 -30.19 7.57 -4.10
CA ARG A 155 -30.58 7.17 -2.74
C ARG A 155 -30.37 8.33 -1.76
N PRO A 156 -31.23 8.43 -0.72
CA PRO A 156 -31.06 9.43 0.32
C PRO A 156 -29.68 9.32 0.97
N LYS A 157 -29.00 10.45 1.06
CA LYS A 157 -27.76 10.61 1.80
C LYS A 157 -28.12 10.75 3.27
N VAL A 158 -27.92 9.69 4.05
CA VAL A 158 -28.12 9.66 5.52
C VAL A 158 -27.12 10.60 6.19
#